data_AF-F4PB89-F1
#
_entry.id   AF-F4PB89-F1
#
_cell.length_a   1.000
_cell.length_b   1.000
_cell.length_c   1.000
_cell.angle_alpha   90.00
_cell.angle_beta   90.00
_cell.angle_gamma   90.00
#
_symmetry.space_group_name_H-M   'P 1'
#
loop_
_entity.id
_entity.type
_entity.pdbx_description
1 polymer ?
#
loop_
_entity_poly.entity_id
_entity_poly.type
_entity_poly.pdbx_seq_one_letter_code
_entity_poly.pdbx_strand_id
1 'polypeptide(L)' 'FACELCCMSFTRRHDLNRHMRQHMPERPFVCGRCSRTFLRKVNIMRCLLF' A
#
# COMPACT_ATOMS: atom_id res chain seq x y z
N PHE A 1 -0.84 14.84 10.80
CA PHE A 1 0.28 14.31 9.99
C PHE A 1 -0.03 14.53 8.52
N ALA A 2 0.79 15.26 7.77
CA ALA A 2 0.50 15.63 6.38
C ALA A 2 1.42 14.91 5.39
N CYS A 3 0.90 14.60 4.20
CA CYS A 3 1.69 14.13 3.07
C CYS A 3 2.30 15.31 2.33
N GLU A 4 3.61 15.30 2.14
CA GLU A 4 4.33 16.38 1.44
C GLU A 4 4.18 16.32 -0.08
N LEU A 5 3.71 15.19 -0.63
CA LEU A 5 3.57 14.98 -2.08
C LEU A 5 2.20 15.38 -2.62
N CYS A 6 1.15 15.30 -1.80
CA CYS A 6 -0.22 15.62 -2.21
C CYS A 6 -0.99 16.47 -1.20
N CYS A 7 -0.33 16.96 -0.16
CA CYS A 7 -0.88 17.82 0.89
C CYS A 7 -2.08 17.22 1.67
N MET A 8 -2.34 15.91 1.55
CA MET A 8 -3.38 15.26 2.33
C MET A 8 -3.02 15.19 3.81
N SER A 9 -3.97 15.52 4.67
CA SER A 9 -3.84 15.46 6.12
C SER A 9 -4.48 14.19 6.70
N PHE A 10 -3.78 13.59 7.66
CA PHE A 10 -4.19 12.39 8.39
C PHE A 10 -4.17 12.63 9.90
N THR A 11 -5.15 12.06 10.59
CA THR A 11 -5.30 12.14 12.05
C THR A 11 -4.24 11.31 12.77
N ARG A 12 -3.73 10.23 12.16
CA ARG A 12 -2.77 9.30 12.78
C ARG A 12 -1.54 9.09 11.90
N ARG A 13 -0.37 8.90 12.54
CA ARG A 13 0.91 8.66 11.84
C ARG A 13 0.90 7.38 11.02
N HIS A 14 0.29 6.31 11.54
CA HIS A 14 0.23 5.04 10.80
C HIS A 14 -0.61 5.15 9.53
N ASP A 15 -1.60 6.04 9.49
CA ASP A 15 -2.40 6.32 8.30
C ASP A 15 -1.57 7.06 7.24
N LEU A 16 -0.80 8.08 7.65
CA LEU A 16 0.16 8.75 6.77
C LEU A 16 1.19 7.75 6.20
N ASN A 17 1.87 6.98 7.06
CA ASN A 17 2.86 5.98 6.60
C ASN A 17 2.25 4.96 5.62
N ARG A 18 0.98 4.62 5.84
CA ARG A 18 0.24 3.71 4.98
C ARG A 18 -0.17 4.34 3.65
N HIS A 19 -0.48 5.63 3.65
CA HIS A 19 -0.75 6.43 2.47
C HIS A 19 0.52 6.66 1.63
N MET A 20 1.69 6.90 2.25
CA MET A 20 2.96 7.09 1.53
C MET A 20 3.31 5.93 0.58
N ARG A 21 2.83 4.71 0.87
CA ARG A 21 2.98 3.56 -0.05
C ARG A 21 2.29 3.77 -1.41
N GLN A 22 1.29 4.64 -1.51
CA GLN A 22 0.65 4.98 -2.80
C GLN A 22 1.55 5.83 -3.70
N HIS A 23 2.51 6.55 -3.11
CA HIS A 23 3.51 7.31 -3.84
C HIS A 23 4.74 6.49 -4.21
N MET A 24 4.88 5.28 -3.65
CA MET A 24 5.93 4.34 -4.06
C MET A 24 5.49 3.64 -5.36
N PRO A 25 6.23 3.81 -6.47
CA PRO A 25 5.91 3.16 -7.74
C PRO A 25 6.09 1.63 -7.66
N GLU A 26 6.94 1.16 -6.75
CA GLU A 26 7.19 -0.24 -6.53
C GLU A 26 6.13 -0.86 -5.61
N ARG A 27 5.47 -1.90 -6.12
CA ARG A 27 4.55 -2.74 -5.36
C ARG A 27 5.32 -3.97 -4.87
N PRO A 28 5.80 -4.00 -3.62
CA PRO A 28 6.74 -5.03 -3.16
C PRO A 28 6.11 -6.43 -3.04
N PHE A 29 4.79 -6.54 -3.09
CA PHE A 29 4.09 -7.81 -2.92
C PHE A 29 3.55 -8.32 -4.26
N VAL A 30 4.22 -9.30 -4.85
CA VAL A 30 3.77 -9.97 -6.08
C VAL A 30 3.07 -11.27 -5.73
N CYS A 31 1.84 -11.48 -6.24
CA CYS A 31 1.15 -12.75 -6.11
C CYS A 31 1.71 -13.76 -7.11
N GLY A 32 2.28 -14.86 -6.62
CA GLY A 32 2.83 -15.91 -7.49
C GLY A 32 1.80 -16.68 -8.32
N ARG A 33 0.50 -16.60 -7.97
CA ARG A 33 -0.57 -17.33 -8.67
C ARG A 33 -1.16 -16.59 -9.86
N CYS A 34 -1.26 -15.27 -9.78
CA CYS A 34 -1.89 -14.43 -10.82
C CYS A 34 -1.02 -13.25 -11.27
N SER A 35 0.23 -13.20 -10.81
CA SER A 35 1.25 -12.18 -11.13
C SER A 35 0.83 -10.74 -10.81
N ARG A 36 -0.26 -10.54 -10.06
CA ARG A 36 -0.71 -9.21 -9.62
C ARG A 36 0.18 -8.67 -8.54
N THR A 37 0.48 -7.37 -8.62
CA THR A 37 1.28 -6.66 -7.63
C THR A 37 0.41 -5.84 -6.68
N PHE A 38 0.75 -5.86 -5.40
CA PHE A 38 -0.01 -5.26 -4.31
C PHE A 38 0.87 -4.35 -3.44
N LEU A 39 0.25 -3.30 -2.89
CA LEU A 39 0.91 -2.36 -1.98
C LEU A 39 0.92 -2.83 -0.51
N ARG A 40 0.16 -3.87 -0.17
CA ARG A 40 -0.02 -4.34 1.21
C ARG A 40 -0.10 -5.86 1.29
N LYS A 41 0.54 -6.43 2.32
CA LYS A 41 0.52 -7.88 2.63
C LYS A 41 -0.90 -8.44 2.81
N VAL A 42 -1.79 -7.69 3.44
CA VAL A 42 -3.21 -8.09 3.60
C VAL A 42 -3.91 -8.26 2.24
N ASN A 43 -3.58 -7.46 1.24
CA ASN A 43 -4.24 -7.53 -0.07
C ASN A 43 -3.75 -8.74 -0.88
N ILE A 44 -2.44 -9.03 -0.84
CA ILE A 44 -1.90 -10.26 -1.44
C ILE A 44 -2.42 -11.51 -0.70
N MET A 45 -2.50 -11.50 0.63
CA MET A 45 -3.02 -12.62 1.40
C MET A 45 -4.46 -12.94 1.00
N ARG A 46 -5.33 -11.93 0.86
CA ARG A 46 -6.69 -12.12 0.31
C ARG A 46 -6.64 -12.71 -1.10
N CYS A 47 -5.71 -12.30 -1.95
CA CYS A 47 -5.57 -12.85 -3.30
C CYS A 47 -5.05 -14.31 -3.33
N LEU A 48 -4.27 -14.73 -2.33
CA LEU A 48 -3.74 -16.11 -2.25
C LEU A 48 -4.76 -17.11 -1.69
N LEU A 49 -5.80 -16.62 -1.02
CA LEU A 49 -6.87 -17.45 -0.43
C LEU A 49 -7.99 -17.81 -1.43
N PHE A 50 -7.97 -17.23 -2.63
CA PHE A 50 -8.82 -17.61 -3.77
C PHE A 50 -7.96 -18.28 -4.84
#